data_AF-A0AAV3FPT7-F1
#
_entry.id   AF-A0AAV3FPT7-F1
#
_cell.length_a   1.000
_cell.length_b   1.000
_cell.length_c   1.000
_cell.angle_alpha   90.00
_cell.angle_beta   90.00
_cell.angle_gamma   90.00
#
_symmetry.space_group_name_H-M   'P 1'
#
loop_
_entity.id
_entity.type
_entity.pdbx_description
1 polymer ?
#
loop_
_entity_poly.entity_id
_entity_poly.type
_entity_poly.pdbx_seq_one_letter_code
_entity_poly.pdbx_strand_id
1 'polypeptide(L)'
;MTYIDEMIKELCPDGVEWKELGKVCVVKTGQSVNKTFIQNNSGDYPVINSGKEPLGYVDVFNTEDDPIGITSRGAGVGYVSWNEGKYFRGNLNYSATVKDSEKLLPRYLYYFLKNNSKKIEELCTFDGIPALNKSKLENLNIAIPHEDIQKEIVKILDKFTDYVTELTAELTAELTFRQKQYSYFRDKLLSFDDESMGGANNKVYTVQWKTLGEVARLKNGRDWKSLPSGEVPVYGSGGEMGEFVSDYAYDKPTVLIPRKGLISNLFYLDKPFWNVDTIYYTEIDDSQMMPRYFYHYLTTVDLERLSTNPTRPSLTQAILDKIEIPLPSLAIQSRIVQVLDNFDTVCNDLNIGLPKEIELRQKQYEFFRDKLLTFTAEGVYTDSTVQYRQDLIRLLQWVFGPIRVSLGAICDFTRGNGLQKKDFIDEGYPVIHYGQIYTRYGFSTKDTISFTSQTVFDKLKKAKPNDIVMATTSENVEDVGKAVVWEGTEEIGVSGDAYIVQTSQNARYLNYFFKSVPFQSQKEKKVTGTKVIRINAKDMENFLIPLPDLEQQQQIVNILDKFDTLTSDLIQGLPKEIELRRKQYEYFRDKLLQF
;
A
#
# COMPACT_ATOMS: atom_id res chain seq x y z
N MET A 1 -18.56 17.93 5.41
CA MET A 1 -19.70 17.26 6.03
C MET A 1 -19.87 15.95 5.32
N THR A 2 -19.76 14.86 6.05
CA THR A 2 -20.05 13.51 5.58
C THR A 2 -21.56 13.29 5.56
N TYR A 3 -22.03 12.26 4.84
CA TYR A 3 -23.43 11.83 4.87
C TYR A 3 -23.94 11.53 6.30
N ILE A 4 -23.10 10.92 7.13
CA ILE A 4 -23.41 10.68 8.55
C ILE A 4 -23.53 11.99 9.35
N ASP A 5 -22.73 13.02 9.03
CA ASP A 5 -22.86 14.34 9.70
C ASP A 5 -24.22 15.00 9.40
N GLU A 6 -24.75 14.80 8.19
CA GLU A 6 -26.07 15.30 7.80
C GLU A 6 -27.17 14.53 8.53
N MET A 7 -27.08 13.20 8.60
CA MET A 7 -28.00 12.37 9.38
C MET A 7 -27.99 12.73 10.86
N ILE A 8 -26.82 13.02 11.45
CA ILE A 8 -26.73 13.45 12.86
C ILE A 8 -27.45 14.78 13.07
N LYS A 9 -27.29 15.74 12.16
CA LYS A 9 -27.99 17.04 12.27
C LYS A 9 -29.50 16.89 12.17
N GLU A 10 -29.97 15.97 11.35
CA GLU A 10 -31.40 15.74 11.13
C GLU A 10 -32.03 14.90 12.25
N LEU A 11 -31.42 13.78 12.60
CA LEU A 11 -31.98 12.76 13.50
C LEU A 11 -31.51 12.90 14.96
N CYS A 12 -30.48 13.70 15.21
CA CYS A 12 -29.96 13.99 16.56
C CYS A 12 -29.72 15.50 16.73
N PRO A 13 -30.76 16.36 16.59
CA PRO A 13 -30.60 17.82 16.61
C PRO A 13 -30.06 18.37 17.92
N ASP A 14 -30.29 17.68 19.04
CA ASP A 14 -29.77 18.01 20.38
C ASP A 14 -28.41 17.36 20.68
N GLY A 15 -27.81 16.70 19.69
CA GLY A 15 -26.57 15.93 19.82
C GLY A 15 -26.79 14.44 20.12
N VAL A 16 -25.70 13.67 20.09
CA VAL A 16 -25.72 12.23 20.32
C VAL A 16 -25.78 11.95 21.83
N GLU A 17 -26.68 11.06 22.26
CA GLU A 17 -26.81 10.65 23.66
C GLU A 17 -25.60 9.81 24.11
N TRP A 18 -25.16 10.00 25.35
CA TRP A 18 -24.11 9.20 25.98
C TRP A 18 -24.61 8.50 27.23
N LYS A 19 -24.33 7.20 27.36
CA LYS A 19 -24.69 6.41 28.55
C LYS A 19 -23.55 5.50 28.99
N GLU A 20 -23.47 5.22 30.29
CA GLU A 20 -22.60 4.17 30.83
C GLU A 20 -23.01 2.79 30.29
N LEU A 21 -22.03 1.99 29.88
CA LEU A 21 -22.23 0.66 29.30
C LEU A 21 -23.13 -0.23 30.16
N GLY A 22 -22.94 -0.26 31.48
CA GLY A 22 -23.74 -1.07 32.41
C GLY A 22 -25.21 -0.66 32.52
N LYS A 23 -25.57 0.56 32.08
CA LYS A 23 -26.98 1.00 32.03
C LYS A 23 -27.72 0.36 30.86
N VAL A 24 -27.05 0.15 29.73
CA VAL A 24 -27.64 -0.34 28.48
C VAL A 24 -27.25 -1.78 28.11
N CYS A 25 -26.23 -2.33 28.76
CA CYS A 25 -25.77 -3.70 28.59
C CYS A 25 -25.73 -4.43 29.94
N VAL A 26 -25.80 -5.77 29.89
CA VAL A 26 -25.52 -6.65 31.03
C VAL A 26 -24.13 -7.23 30.83
N VAL A 27 -23.19 -6.88 31.72
CA VAL A 27 -21.83 -7.42 31.69
C VAL A 27 -21.74 -8.66 32.58
N LYS A 28 -21.46 -9.83 32.01
CA LYS A 28 -21.37 -11.10 32.78
C LYS A 28 -20.02 -11.77 32.56
N THR A 29 -19.52 -12.43 33.60
CA THR A 29 -18.34 -13.32 33.49
C THR A 29 -18.76 -14.67 32.92
N GLY A 30 -17.95 -15.24 32.02
CA GLY A 30 -18.12 -16.61 31.57
C GLY A 30 -17.85 -17.66 32.66
N GLN A 31 -17.84 -18.93 32.25
CA GLN A 31 -17.70 -20.07 33.17
C GLN A 31 -16.27 -20.59 33.25
N SER A 32 -15.89 -21.17 34.40
CA SER A 32 -14.54 -21.70 34.60
C SER A 32 -14.18 -22.75 33.56
N VAL A 33 -13.01 -22.62 32.94
CA VAL A 33 -12.50 -23.58 31.96
C VAL A 33 -11.00 -23.82 32.15
N ASN A 34 -10.57 -25.07 31.96
CA ASN A 34 -9.17 -25.48 32.05
C ASN A 34 -8.82 -26.54 30.99
N LYS A 35 -7.54 -26.90 30.87
CA LYS A 35 -7.07 -27.85 29.86
C LYS A 35 -7.73 -29.23 29.98
N THR A 36 -7.95 -29.71 31.20
CA THR A 36 -8.60 -31.01 31.46
C THR A 36 -10.05 -31.01 31.00
N PHE A 37 -10.79 -29.92 31.24
CA PHE A 37 -12.16 -29.78 30.75
C PHE A 37 -12.22 -29.86 29.22
N ILE A 38 -11.32 -29.16 28.53
CA ILE A 38 -11.27 -29.15 27.06
C ILE A 38 -10.95 -30.55 26.52
N GLN A 39 -9.97 -31.24 27.12
CA GLN A 39 -9.59 -32.60 26.72
C GLN A 39 -10.73 -33.61 26.92
N ASN A 40 -11.50 -33.48 28.00
CA ASN A 40 -12.57 -34.41 28.34
C ASN A 40 -13.87 -34.18 27.57
N ASN A 41 -14.05 -33.01 26.96
CA ASN A 41 -15.28 -32.61 26.29
C ASN A 41 -14.99 -32.20 24.84
N SER A 42 -14.08 -32.89 24.16
CA SER A 42 -13.65 -32.53 22.80
C SER A 42 -14.83 -32.49 21.83
N GLY A 43 -14.96 -31.41 21.06
CA GLY A 43 -16.02 -31.23 20.07
C GLY A 43 -15.77 -30.02 19.17
N ASP A 44 -16.83 -29.43 18.62
CA ASP A 44 -16.73 -28.40 17.56
C ASP A 44 -16.96 -26.96 18.04
N TYR A 45 -17.44 -26.74 19.27
CA TYR A 45 -17.74 -25.39 19.76
C TYR A 45 -16.47 -24.71 20.31
N PRO A 46 -16.13 -23.49 19.84
CA PRO A 46 -14.90 -22.83 20.27
C PRO A 46 -14.98 -22.38 21.73
N VAL A 47 -13.85 -22.49 22.44
CA VAL A 47 -13.70 -22.00 23.82
C VAL A 47 -13.06 -20.61 23.80
N ILE A 48 -13.87 -19.57 24.03
CA ILE A 48 -13.40 -18.18 24.05
C ILE A 48 -13.05 -17.79 25.48
N ASN A 49 -11.77 -17.57 25.76
CA ASN A 49 -11.28 -17.25 27.10
C ASN A 49 -10.41 -15.98 27.11
N SER A 50 -9.09 -16.08 27.30
CA SER A 50 -8.19 -14.92 27.42
C SER A 50 -7.35 -14.58 26.17
N GLY A 51 -7.49 -15.36 25.10
CA GLY A 51 -6.76 -15.19 23.84
C GLY A 51 -7.58 -14.49 22.76
N LYS A 52 -6.91 -14.11 21.66
CA LYS A 52 -7.59 -13.70 20.42
C LYS A 52 -8.20 -14.90 19.68
N GLU A 53 -7.51 -16.03 19.76
CA GLU A 53 -7.93 -17.32 19.22
C GLU A 53 -8.62 -18.18 20.28
N PRO A 54 -9.50 -19.12 19.87
CA PRO A 54 -10.07 -20.11 20.79
C PRO A 54 -8.99 -20.89 21.55
N LEU A 55 -9.23 -21.16 22.84
CA LEU A 55 -8.34 -21.97 23.69
C LEU A 55 -8.35 -23.46 23.30
N GLY A 56 -9.38 -23.87 22.57
CA GLY A 56 -9.66 -25.23 22.12
C GLY A 56 -11.12 -25.31 21.68
N TYR A 57 -11.58 -26.52 21.41
CA TYR A 57 -12.96 -26.78 20.99
C TYR A 57 -13.58 -27.85 21.87
N VAL A 58 -14.87 -27.70 22.16
CA VAL A 58 -15.63 -28.58 23.04
C VAL A 58 -17.00 -28.95 22.46
N ASP A 59 -17.59 -30.06 22.91
CA ASP A 59 -18.92 -30.52 22.48
C ASP A 59 -20.09 -29.86 23.24
N VAL A 60 -19.78 -29.04 24.25
CA VAL A 60 -20.73 -28.28 25.06
C VAL A 60 -20.60 -26.77 24.86
N PHE A 61 -21.71 -26.05 24.84
CA PHE A 61 -21.73 -24.58 24.74
C PHE A 61 -22.47 -23.98 25.96
N ASN A 62 -22.16 -22.73 26.27
CA ASN A 62 -22.86 -21.97 27.33
C ASN A 62 -23.34 -20.60 26.85
N THR A 63 -23.08 -20.26 25.60
CA THR A 63 -23.46 -19.00 24.96
C THR A 63 -23.94 -19.30 23.53
N GLU A 64 -25.03 -18.66 23.14
CA GLU A 64 -25.62 -18.73 21.80
C GLU A 64 -26.13 -17.32 21.46
N ASP A 65 -25.74 -16.78 20.30
CA ASP A 65 -26.17 -15.48 19.76
C ASP A 65 -25.99 -14.25 20.68
N ASP A 66 -25.04 -14.31 21.62
CA ASP A 66 -24.57 -13.16 22.42
C ASP A 66 -23.10 -12.87 22.06
N PRO A 67 -22.83 -12.16 20.96
CA PRO A 67 -21.54 -12.28 20.27
C PRO A 67 -20.40 -11.46 20.87
N ILE A 68 -20.69 -10.45 21.69
CA ILE A 68 -19.69 -9.49 22.16
C ILE A 68 -18.93 -10.07 23.35
N GLY A 69 -17.61 -10.18 23.21
CA GLY A 69 -16.70 -10.61 24.27
C GLY A 69 -15.60 -9.61 24.56
N ILE A 70 -15.24 -9.44 25.83
CA ILE A 70 -14.13 -8.60 26.26
C ILE A 70 -13.22 -9.41 27.17
N THR A 71 -11.97 -9.62 26.77
CA THR A 71 -11.00 -10.35 27.58
C THR A 71 -10.73 -9.63 28.90
N SER A 72 -10.92 -10.33 30.02
CA SER A 72 -10.83 -9.73 31.36
C SER A 72 -9.48 -9.91 32.03
N ARG A 73 -8.65 -10.88 31.59
CA ARG A 73 -7.29 -11.10 32.14
C ARG A 73 -6.32 -11.68 31.11
N GLY A 74 -5.02 -11.45 31.36
CA GLY A 74 -3.91 -12.04 30.62
C GLY A 74 -3.35 -11.13 29.53
N ALA A 75 -2.48 -11.66 28.68
CA ALA A 75 -1.81 -10.88 27.63
C ALA A 75 -2.78 -10.21 26.63
N GLY A 76 -3.99 -10.75 26.47
CA GLY A 76 -5.03 -10.20 25.60
C GLY A 76 -6.06 -9.31 26.32
N VAL A 77 -5.81 -8.85 27.55
CA VAL A 77 -6.78 -8.06 28.33
C VAL A 77 -7.30 -6.84 27.55
N GLY A 78 -8.61 -6.57 27.65
CA GLY A 78 -9.27 -5.48 26.93
C GLY A 78 -9.61 -5.78 25.47
N TYR A 79 -9.17 -6.93 24.91
CA TYR A 79 -9.52 -7.33 23.55
C TYR A 79 -11.02 -7.54 23.38
N VAL A 80 -11.60 -6.92 22.34
CA VAL A 80 -13.02 -7.01 22.00
C VAL A 80 -13.22 -7.99 20.84
N SER A 81 -13.93 -9.08 21.08
CA SER A 81 -14.23 -10.14 20.12
C SER A 81 -15.70 -10.14 19.68
N TRP A 82 -15.96 -10.61 18.46
CA TRP A 82 -17.29 -10.92 17.94
C TRP A 82 -17.36 -12.42 17.61
N ASN A 83 -18.27 -13.16 18.24
CA ASN A 83 -18.41 -14.62 18.08
C ASN A 83 -19.87 -14.99 17.80
N GLU A 84 -20.18 -15.50 16.62
CA GLU A 84 -21.54 -15.89 16.23
C GLU A 84 -21.85 -17.35 16.56
N GLY A 85 -23.13 -17.67 16.70
CA GLY A 85 -23.59 -19.03 16.96
C GLY A 85 -23.25 -19.53 18.36
N LYS A 86 -23.02 -20.84 18.47
CA LYS A 86 -22.81 -21.56 19.73
C LYS A 86 -21.33 -21.65 20.09
N TYR A 87 -20.99 -21.25 21.30
CA TYR A 87 -19.63 -21.35 21.82
C TYR A 87 -19.57 -21.42 23.34
N PHE A 88 -18.40 -21.78 23.87
CA PHE A 88 -18.15 -21.82 25.31
C PHE A 88 -17.38 -20.56 25.75
N ARG A 89 -18.03 -19.69 26.52
CA ARG A 89 -17.39 -18.51 27.11
C ARG A 89 -16.74 -18.84 28.43
N GLY A 90 -15.42 -18.69 28.48
CA GLY A 90 -14.57 -18.91 29.64
C GLY A 90 -14.64 -17.77 30.67
N ASN A 91 -14.18 -18.04 31.89
CA ASN A 91 -14.21 -17.13 33.02
C ASN A 91 -13.28 -15.91 32.89
N LEU A 92 -12.37 -15.91 31.90
CA LEU A 92 -11.51 -14.77 31.59
C LEU A 92 -12.05 -13.92 30.43
N ASN A 93 -13.34 -14.09 30.09
CA ASN A 93 -14.02 -13.33 29.06
C ASN A 93 -15.35 -12.79 29.60
N TYR A 94 -15.56 -11.48 29.48
CA TYR A 94 -16.83 -10.81 29.82
C TYR A 94 -17.76 -10.75 28.61
N SER A 95 -19.05 -10.99 28.81
CA SER A 95 -20.09 -10.60 27.84
C SER A 95 -20.44 -9.13 27.97
N ALA A 96 -20.87 -8.51 26.89
CA ALA A 96 -21.55 -7.21 26.90
C ALA A 96 -22.89 -7.35 26.17
N THR A 97 -23.85 -7.98 26.85
CA THR A 97 -25.15 -8.33 26.27
C THR A 97 -26.06 -7.10 26.26
N VAL A 98 -26.51 -6.65 25.08
CA VAL A 98 -27.41 -5.50 24.96
C VAL A 98 -28.77 -5.80 25.61
N LYS A 99 -29.32 -4.86 26.37
CA LYS A 99 -30.64 -5.01 27.03
C LYS A 99 -31.84 -4.75 26.11
N ASP A 100 -31.68 -3.84 25.15
CA ASP A 100 -32.74 -3.36 24.26
C ASP A 100 -32.15 -3.12 22.86
N SER A 101 -32.36 -4.09 21.95
CA SER A 101 -31.78 -4.06 20.61
C SER A 101 -32.46 -3.08 19.66
N GLU A 102 -33.64 -2.53 20.02
CA GLU A 102 -34.27 -1.45 19.24
C GLU A 102 -33.54 -0.12 19.49
N LYS A 103 -32.93 0.05 20.67
CA LYS A 103 -32.18 1.28 21.01
C LYS A 103 -30.70 1.19 20.72
N LEU A 104 -30.11 0.01 20.83
CA LEU A 104 -28.68 -0.18 20.64
C LEU A 104 -28.45 -1.46 19.83
N LEU A 105 -27.94 -1.33 18.62
CA LEU A 105 -27.63 -2.50 17.80
C LEU A 105 -26.38 -3.20 18.36
N PRO A 106 -26.41 -4.53 18.63
CA PRO A 106 -25.24 -5.25 19.11
C PRO A 106 -24.01 -5.10 18.20
N ARG A 107 -24.23 -5.11 16.89
CA ARG A 107 -23.15 -4.92 15.90
C ARG A 107 -22.54 -3.52 15.96
N TYR A 108 -23.36 -2.48 16.16
CA TYR A 108 -22.88 -1.12 16.37
C TYR A 108 -22.06 -1.04 17.68
N LEU A 109 -22.57 -1.62 18.78
CA LEU A 109 -21.85 -1.66 20.05
C LEU A 109 -20.49 -2.35 19.93
N TYR A 110 -20.43 -3.48 19.20
CA TYR A 110 -19.17 -4.16 18.92
C TYR A 110 -18.16 -3.24 18.24
N TYR A 111 -18.57 -2.57 17.15
CA TYR A 111 -17.71 -1.63 16.46
C TYR A 111 -17.28 -0.47 17.34
N PHE A 112 -18.20 0.10 18.13
CA PHE A 112 -17.91 1.18 19.07
C PHE A 112 -16.88 0.76 20.13
N LEU A 113 -17.04 -0.40 20.76
CA LEU A 113 -16.10 -0.91 21.76
C LEU A 113 -14.73 -1.22 21.15
N LYS A 114 -14.71 -1.84 19.95
CA LYS A 114 -13.48 -2.11 19.20
C LYS A 114 -12.71 -0.83 18.89
N ASN A 115 -13.42 0.24 18.54
CA ASN A 115 -12.86 1.56 18.28
C ASN A 115 -12.28 2.23 19.52
N ASN A 116 -12.87 1.97 20.68
CA ASN A 116 -12.45 2.52 21.96
C ASN A 116 -11.50 1.56 22.70
N SER A 117 -10.79 0.68 21.99
CA SER A 117 -9.83 -0.30 22.56
C SER A 117 -8.80 0.36 23.47
N LYS A 118 -8.25 1.52 23.08
CA LYS A 118 -7.32 2.27 23.92
C LYS A 118 -7.94 2.75 25.24
N LYS A 119 -9.18 3.24 25.20
CA LYS A 119 -9.90 3.61 26.43
C LYS A 119 -10.15 2.38 27.31
N ILE A 120 -10.48 1.24 26.71
CA ILE A 120 -10.65 -0.02 27.45
C ILE A 120 -9.32 -0.47 28.07
N GLU A 121 -8.20 -0.31 27.36
CA GLU A 121 -6.86 -0.58 27.86
C GLU A 121 -6.50 0.33 29.05
N GLU A 122 -6.86 1.61 29.00
CA GLU A 122 -6.70 2.56 30.12
C GLU A 122 -7.51 2.16 31.38
N LEU A 123 -8.57 1.36 31.23
CA LEU A 123 -9.32 0.79 32.36
C LEU A 123 -8.60 -0.41 33.00
N CYS A 124 -7.63 -1.01 32.32
CA CYS A 124 -6.90 -2.19 32.78
C CYS A 124 -5.86 -1.83 33.86
N THR A 125 -5.51 -2.83 34.67
CA THR A 125 -4.43 -2.76 35.65
C THR A 125 -3.30 -3.69 35.23
N PHE A 126 -2.06 -3.21 35.31
CA PHE A 126 -0.86 -3.94 34.90
C PHE A 126 0.06 -4.33 36.06
N ASP A 127 -0.37 -4.09 37.30
CA ASP A 127 0.31 -4.57 38.50
C ASP A 127 0.10 -6.09 38.65
N GLY A 128 1.02 -6.87 38.09
CA GLY A 128 0.92 -8.34 38.04
C GLY A 128 0.26 -8.84 36.76
N ILE A 129 -0.61 -9.86 36.84
CA ILE A 129 -1.31 -10.38 35.66
C ILE A 129 -2.29 -9.30 35.18
N PRO A 130 -2.17 -8.81 33.93
CA PRO A 130 -3.03 -7.75 33.42
C PRO A 130 -4.52 -8.10 33.57
N ALA A 131 -5.31 -7.14 34.01
CA ALA A 131 -6.72 -7.37 34.34
C ALA A 131 -7.61 -6.17 34.05
N LEU A 132 -8.82 -6.42 33.56
CA LEU A 132 -9.88 -5.44 33.38
C LEU A 132 -10.94 -5.68 34.45
N ASN A 133 -11.25 -4.68 35.26
CA ASN A 133 -12.30 -4.80 36.27
C ASN A 133 -13.67 -4.57 35.61
N LYS A 134 -14.62 -5.49 35.86
CA LYS A 134 -16.00 -5.38 35.42
C LYS A 134 -16.64 -4.02 35.73
N SER A 135 -16.49 -3.49 36.95
CA SER A 135 -17.13 -2.22 37.33
C SER A 135 -16.58 -1.02 36.55
N LYS A 136 -15.27 -1.03 36.24
CA LYS A 136 -14.66 -0.03 35.37
C LYS A 136 -15.21 -0.11 33.95
N LEU A 137 -15.36 -1.31 33.41
CA LEU A 137 -15.95 -1.54 32.09
C LEU A 137 -17.41 -1.10 32.03
N GLU A 138 -18.21 -1.39 33.08
CA GLU A 138 -19.61 -0.95 33.17
C GLU A 138 -19.76 0.57 33.18
N ASN A 139 -18.76 1.32 33.68
CA ASN A 139 -18.75 2.78 33.70
C ASN A 139 -18.21 3.42 32.41
N LEU A 140 -17.84 2.63 31.39
CA LEU A 140 -17.41 3.16 30.10
C LEU A 140 -18.58 3.87 29.41
N ASN A 141 -18.43 5.16 29.11
CA ASN A 141 -19.44 5.92 28.37
C ASN A 141 -19.44 5.53 26.88
N ILE A 142 -20.61 5.15 26.37
CA ILE A 142 -20.85 4.85 24.97
C ILE A 142 -21.82 5.84 24.34
N ALA A 143 -21.62 6.13 23.06
CA ALA A 143 -22.50 6.97 22.27
C ALA A 143 -23.67 6.14 21.71
N ILE A 144 -24.89 6.65 21.82
CA ILE A 144 -26.12 6.01 21.36
C ILE A 144 -26.83 6.97 20.40
N PRO A 145 -26.39 7.03 19.12
CA PRO A 145 -27.07 7.83 18.11
C PRO A 145 -28.40 7.17 17.69
N HIS A 146 -29.21 7.90 16.91
CA HIS A 146 -30.46 7.37 16.35
C HIS A 146 -30.25 6.01 15.64
N GLU A 147 -31.24 5.12 15.70
CA GLU A 147 -31.11 3.75 15.19
C GLU A 147 -30.69 3.68 13.72
N ASP A 148 -31.18 4.58 12.86
CA ASP A 148 -30.83 4.61 11.44
C ASP A 148 -29.37 5.02 11.19
N ILE A 149 -28.81 5.85 12.07
CA ILE A 149 -27.38 6.18 12.04
C ILE A 149 -26.57 4.94 12.43
N GLN A 150 -27.02 4.19 13.46
CA GLN A 150 -26.38 2.93 13.85
C GLN A 150 -26.41 1.91 12.71
N LYS A 151 -27.58 1.74 12.03
CA LYS A 151 -27.74 0.82 10.90
C LYS A 151 -26.79 1.18 9.75
N GLU A 152 -26.67 2.45 9.41
CA GLU A 152 -25.78 2.87 8.31
C GLU A 152 -24.30 2.69 8.68
N ILE A 153 -23.90 3.04 9.92
CA ILE A 153 -22.54 2.77 10.41
C ILE A 153 -22.23 1.27 10.34
N VAL A 154 -23.13 0.42 10.83
CA VAL A 154 -22.96 -1.04 10.79
C VAL A 154 -22.78 -1.53 9.37
N LYS A 155 -23.68 -1.14 8.46
CA LYS A 155 -23.62 -1.51 7.03
C LYS A 155 -22.29 -1.11 6.38
N ILE A 156 -21.78 0.09 6.67
CA ILE A 156 -20.49 0.55 6.14
C ILE A 156 -19.34 -0.28 6.71
N LEU A 157 -19.31 -0.48 8.03
CA LEU A 157 -18.23 -1.19 8.71
C LEU A 157 -18.21 -2.69 8.40
N ASP A 158 -19.38 -3.32 8.26
CA ASP A 158 -19.52 -4.70 7.79
C ASP A 158 -18.95 -4.83 6.38
N LYS A 159 -19.35 -3.96 5.45
CA LYS A 159 -18.83 -3.98 4.07
C LYS A 159 -17.32 -3.83 3.99
N PHE A 160 -16.73 -2.96 4.82
CA PHE A 160 -15.27 -2.85 4.91
C PHE A 160 -14.63 -4.08 5.54
N THR A 161 -15.24 -4.65 6.58
CA THR A 161 -14.76 -5.87 7.24
C THR A 161 -14.73 -7.03 6.24
N ASP A 162 -15.79 -7.18 5.45
CA ASP A 162 -15.91 -8.21 4.43
C ASP A 162 -14.85 -8.01 3.33
N TYR A 163 -14.72 -6.79 2.79
CA TYR A 163 -13.72 -6.49 1.76
C TYR A 163 -12.27 -6.76 2.23
N VAL A 164 -11.92 -6.35 3.46
CA VAL A 164 -10.59 -6.63 4.02
C VAL A 164 -10.39 -8.13 4.20
N THR A 165 -11.42 -8.85 4.63
CA THR A 165 -11.36 -10.31 4.83
C THR A 165 -11.18 -11.05 3.51
N GLU A 166 -12.00 -10.73 2.50
CA GLU A 166 -11.95 -11.30 1.15
C GLU A 166 -10.58 -11.04 0.51
N LEU A 167 -10.11 -9.79 0.51
CA LEU A 167 -8.81 -9.44 -0.06
C LEU A 167 -7.66 -10.15 0.67
N THR A 168 -7.72 -10.24 2.00
CA THR A 168 -6.69 -10.96 2.78
C THR A 168 -6.66 -12.44 2.41
N ALA A 169 -7.83 -13.06 2.23
CA ALA A 169 -7.95 -14.46 1.83
C ALA A 169 -7.43 -14.70 0.41
N GLU A 170 -7.82 -13.86 -0.56
CA GLU A 170 -7.36 -13.95 -1.94
C GLU A 170 -5.84 -13.78 -2.07
N LEU A 171 -5.27 -12.77 -1.40
CA LEU A 171 -3.83 -12.52 -1.45
C LEU A 171 -3.03 -13.65 -0.79
N THR A 172 -3.53 -14.21 0.32
CA THR A 172 -2.90 -15.35 0.99
C THR A 172 -2.96 -16.61 0.11
N ALA A 173 -4.09 -16.82 -0.58
CA ALA A 173 -4.25 -17.92 -1.52
C ALA A 173 -3.32 -17.79 -2.73
N GLU A 174 -3.23 -16.59 -3.34
CA GLU A 174 -2.32 -16.31 -4.46
C GLU A 174 -0.86 -16.53 -4.05
N LEU A 175 -0.46 -16.04 -2.86
CA LEU A 175 0.90 -16.25 -2.36
C LEU A 175 1.20 -17.74 -2.20
N THR A 176 0.27 -18.49 -1.60
CA THR A 176 0.39 -19.94 -1.43
C THR A 176 0.48 -20.65 -2.79
N PHE A 177 -0.30 -20.22 -3.78
CA PHE A 177 -0.28 -20.79 -5.13
C PHE A 177 1.05 -20.53 -5.83
N ARG A 178 1.61 -19.31 -5.73
CA ARG A 178 2.90 -18.95 -6.31
C ARG A 178 4.06 -19.72 -5.68
N GLN A 179 4.04 -19.90 -4.36
CA GLN A 179 5.04 -20.72 -3.67
C GLN A 179 4.98 -22.18 -4.13
N LYS A 180 3.78 -22.76 -4.27
CA LYS A 180 3.61 -24.12 -4.82
C LYS A 180 4.10 -24.21 -6.27
N GLN A 181 3.75 -23.22 -7.09
CA GLN A 181 4.18 -23.13 -8.48
C GLN A 181 5.70 -23.05 -8.60
N TYR A 182 6.35 -22.22 -7.78
CA TYR A 182 7.80 -22.10 -7.70
C TYR A 182 8.44 -23.45 -7.36
N SER A 183 8.02 -24.09 -6.27
CA SER A 183 8.58 -25.39 -5.85
C SER A 183 8.44 -26.43 -6.96
N TYR A 184 7.27 -26.51 -7.61
CA TYR A 184 7.06 -27.42 -8.74
C TYR A 184 8.03 -27.16 -9.91
N PHE A 185 8.18 -25.91 -10.36
CA PHE A 185 9.05 -25.59 -11.49
C PHE A 185 10.53 -25.71 -11.14
N ARG A 186 10.93 -25.34 -9.92
CA ARG A 186 12.27 -25.54 -9.40
C ARG A 186 12.65 -27.02 -9.44
N ASP A 187 11.82 -27.87 -8.83
CA ASP A 187 12.07 -29.32 -8.78
C ASP A 187 12.07 -29.91 -10.20
N LYS A 188 11.21 -29.42 -11.09
CA LYS A 188 11.16 -29.84 -12.50
C LYS A 188 12.41 -29.43 -13.29
N LEU A 189 12.96 -28.24 -13.05
CA LEU A 189 14.17 -27.75 -13.72
C LEU A 189 15.46 -28.41 -13.19
N LEU A 190 15.42 -28.85 -11.93
CA LEU A 190 16.54 -29.47 -11.21
C LEU A 190 16.40 -31.00 -11.08
N SER A 191 15.48 -31.60 -11.82
CA SER A 191 15.37 -33.06 -11.95
C SER A 191 16.15 -33.54 -13.17
N PHE A 192 17.06 -34.49 -12.94
CA PHE A 192 18.01 -34.98 -13.94
C PHE A 192 18.00 -36.51 -14.11
N ASP A 193 17.00 -37.20 -13.55
CA ASP A 193 16.86 -38.66 -13.64
C ASP A 193 16.23 -39.10 -14.97
N ASP A 194 16.68 -40.22 -15.55
CA ASP A 194 16.27 -40.75 -16.87
C ASP A 194 14.76 -41.04 -17.03
N GLU A 195 13.99 -41.11 -15.93
CA GLU A 195 12.55 -41.40 -15.93
C GLU A 195 11.64 -40.20 -15.61
N SER A 196 12.17 -39.02 -15.28
CA SER A 196 11.36 -37.86 -14.84
C SER A 196 10.81 -37.00 -16.01
N MET A 197 9.55 -36.55 -15.93
CA MET A 197 8.94 -35.69 -16.97
C MET A 197 9.37 -34.20 -16.90
N GLY A 198 10.57 -33.90 -16.40
CA GLY A 198 11.06 -32.53 -16.14
C GLY A 198 12.40 -32.21 -16.79
N GLY A 199 12.49 -31.05 -17.45
CA GLY A 199 13.72 -30.27 -17.67
C GLY A 199 14.82 -30.84 -18.57
N ALA A 200 15.29 -32.06 -18.32
CA ALA A 200 16.46 -32.65 -18.95
C ALA A 200 16.15 -33.87 -19.86
N ASN A 201 14.99 -34.51 -19.70
CA ASN A 201 14.63 -35.72 -20.48
C ASN A 201 14.20 -35.46 -21.92
N ASN A 202 14.14 -34.19 -22.33
CA ASN A 202 14.12 -33.86 -23.74
C ASN A 202 15.58 -33.76 -24.19
N LYS A 203 16.24 -34.90 -24.53
CA LYS A 203 17.49 -35.13 -25.32
C LYS A 203 18.39 -33.93 -25.74
N VAL A 204 18.51 -32.83 -25.01
CA VAL A 204 19.05 -31.55 -25.49
C VAL A 204 20.46 -31.29 -24.94
N TYR A 205 20.85 -31.90 -23.82
CA TYR A 205 22.20 -31.79 -23.28
C TYR A 205 22.55 -32.98 -22.36
N THR A 206 23.84 -33.30 -22.30
CA THR A 206 24.39 -34.33 -21.41
C THR A 206 24.69 -33.77 -20.03
N VAL A 207 24.41 -34.54 -18.98
CA VAL A 207 24.71 -34.22 -17.58
C VAL A 207 25.82 -35.14 -17.09
N GLN A 208 26.84 -34.58 -16.44
CA GLN A 208 27.84 -35.37 -15.72
C GLN A 208 27.51 -35.37 -14.23
N TRP A 209 27.63 -36.51 -13.57
CA TRP A 209 27.47 -36.60 -12.12
C TRP A 209 28.83 -36.62 -11.45
N LYS A 210 29.01 -35.76 -10.45
CA LYS A 210 30.20 -35.74 -9.59
C LYS A 210 29.79 -35.61 -8.15
N THR A 211 30.57 -36.17 -7.25
CA THR A 211 30.39 -35.98 -5.82
C THR A 211 30.75 -34.54 -5.41
N LEU A 212 30.12 -34.00 -4.39
CA LEU A 212 30.38 -32.64 -3.92
C LEU A 212 31.87 -32.43 -3.62
N GLY A 213 32.55 -33.42 -3.04
CA GLY A 213 33.98 -33.33 -2.73
C GLY A 213 34.89 -33.21 -3.96
N GLU A 214 34.41 -33.56 -5.16
CA GLU A 214 35.15 -33.40 -6.42
C GLU A 214 35.03 -31.99 -7.01
N VAL A 215 34.02 -31.21 -6.59
CA VAL A 215 33.70 -29.89 -7.19
C VAL A 215 33.63 -28.74 -6.19
N ALA A 216 33.67 -29.03 -4.89
CA ALA A 216 33.78 -28.02 -3.86
C ALA A 216 34.55 -28.55 -2.63
N ARG A 217 35.25 -27.66 -1.93
CA ARG A 217 35.88 -27.97 -0.63
C ARG A 217 35.11 -27.33 0.50
N LEU A 218 34.72 -28.14 1.49
CA LEU A 218 34.08 -27.67 2.72
C LEU A 218 35.10 -27.16 3.73
N LYS A 219 34.89 -25.95 4.24
CA LYS A 219 35.75 -25.33 5.24
C LYS A 219 34.99 -25.04 6.53
N ASN A 220 35.62 -25.39 7.65
CA ASN A 220 35.07 -25.14 8.98
C ASN A 220 35.13 -23.65 9.34
N GLY A 221 34.13 -23.21 10.10
CA GLY A 221 34.18 -21.90 10.74
C GLY A 221 35.07 -21.86 11.98
N ARG A 222 35.26 -20.67 12.51
CA ARG A 222 36.17 -20.37 13.63
C ARG A 222 35.50 -19.44 14.62
N ASP A 223 36.00 -19.43 15.87
CA ASP A 223 35.51 -18.49 16.87
C ASP A 223 35.81 -17.04 16.45
N TRP A 224 34.88 -16.15 16.74
CA TRP A 224 34.92 -14.75 16.31
C TRP A 224 35.14 -13.78 17.48
N LYS A 225 34.94 -14.23 18.73
CA LYS A 225 34.92 -13.36 19.93
C LYS A 225 36.22 -12.63 20.22
N SER A 226 37.33 -13.09 19.65
CA SER A 226 38.65 -12.47 19.79
C SER A 226 38.98 -11.47 18.66
N LEU A 227 38.15 -11.40 17.62
CA LEU A 227 38.36 -10.48 16.51
C LEU A 227 37.91 -9.06 16.88
N PRO A 228 38.63 -8.02 16.43
CA PRO A 228 38.16 -6.66 16.57
C PRO A 228 36.88 -6.44 15.77
N SER A 229 36.01 -5.55 16.27
CA SER A 229 34.78 -5.15 15.56
C SER A 229 35.08 -4.49 14.22
N GLY A 230 34.20 -4.69 13.23
CA GLY A 230 34.33 -4.14 11.87
C GLY A 230 33.01 -4.23 11.11
N GLU A 231 33.07 -4.44 9.79
CA GLU A 231 31.90 -4.45 8.90
C GLU A 231 31.55 -5.85 8.34
N VAL A 232 32.37 -6.87 8.64
CA VAL A 232 32.18 -8.23 8.12
C VAL A 232 31.16 -8.99 8.98
N PRO A 233 30.03 -9.44 8.43
CA PRO A 233 29.00 -10.13 9.19
C PRO A 233 29.43 -11.53 9.63
N VAL A 234 29.04 -11.91 10.86
CA VAL A 234 29.25 -13.24 11.43
C VAL A 234 28.02 -14.13 11.19
N TYR A 235 28.23 -15.33 10.63
CA TYR A 235 27.19 -16.32 10.31
C TYR A 235 27.31 -17.60 11.14
N GLY A 236 26.17 -18.12 11.58
CA GLY A 236 26.00 -19.46 12.17
C GLY A 236 24.85 -20.23 11.52
N SER A 237 24.45 -21.39 12.08
CA SER A 237 23.35 -22.19 11.52
C SER A 237 22.01 -21.47 11.38
N GLY A 238 21.78 -20.42 12.18
CA GLY A 238 20.58 -19.59 12.11
C GLY A 238 20.63 -18.48 11.06
N GLY A 239 21.76 -18.29 10.39
CA GLY A 239 22.03 -17.14 9.52
C GLY A 239 22.96 -16.12 10.16
N GLU A 240 22.83 -14.86 9.76
CA GLU A 240 23.58 -13.73 10.30
C GLU A 240 23.27 -13.56 11.80
N MET A 241 24.31 -13.42 12.62
CA MET A 241 24.20 -13.39 14.09
C MET A 241 24.01 -11.97 14.66
N GLY A 242 23.97 -10.94 13.81
CA GLY A 242 23.94 -9.53 14.24
C GLY A 242 25.26 -9.00 14.80
N GLU A 243 26.35 -9.73 14.58
CA GLU A 243 27.70 -9.42 15.05
C GLU A 243 28.61 -9.14 13.85
N PHE A 244 29.50 -8.14 13.99
CA PHE A 244 30.35 -7.66 12.90
C PHE A 244 31.82 -7.55 13.33
N VAL A 245 32.71 -8.11 12.52
CA VAL A 245 34.15 -8.20 12.78
C VAL A 245 34.96 -7.54 11.67
N SER A 246 36.23 -7.26 11.95
CA SER A 246 37.15 -6.56 11.03
C SER A 246 37.85 -7.49 10.03
N ASP A 247 37.81 -8.79 10.26
CA ASP A 247 38.45 -9.81 9.41
C ASP A 247 37.39 -10.72 8.78
N TYR A 248 37.75 -11.43 7.71
CA TYR A 248 36.85 -12.33 6.98
C TYR A 248 37.41 -13.74 6.86
N ALA A 249 36.50 -14.73 6.81
CA ALA A 249 36.87 -16.12 6.58
C ALA A 249 37.01 -16.43 5.08
N TYR A 250 36.16 -15.82 4.25
CA TYR A 250 36.12 -15.97 2.80
C TYR A 250 35.37 -14.80 2.17
N ASP A 251 35.73 -14.42 0.94
CA ASP A 251 35.26 -13.21 0.25
C ASP A 251 34.79 -13.44 -1.20
N LYS A 252 34.61 -14.71 -1.59
CA LYS A 252 34.14 -15.10 -2.92
C LYS A 252 32.76 -15.78 -2.84
N PRO A 253 32.06 -15.92 -3.98
CA PRO A 253 30.82 -16.68 -4.05
C PRO A 253 30.92 -18.06 -3.37
N THR A 254 29.99 -18.31 -2.46
CA THR A 254 29.93 -19.53 -1.65
C THR A 254 28.48 -19.91 -1.37
N VAL A 255 28.27 -21.20 -1.12
CA VAL A 255 27.08 -21.69 -0.43
C VAL A 255 27.46 -22.09 0.98
N LEU A 256 26.82 -21.47 1.97
CA LEU A 256 26.96 -21.83 3.37
C LEU A 256 26.00 -22.98 3.69
N ILE A 257 26.53 -24.03 4.34
CA ILE A 257 25.80 -25.25 4.66
C ILE A 257 25.84 -25.47 6.18
N PRO A 258 24.71 -25.25 6.90
CA PRO A 258 24.68 -25.47 8.33
C PRO A 258 24.93 -26.94 8.68
N ARG A 259 25.68 -27.16 9.74
CA ARG A 259 26.09 -28.53 10.16
C ARG A 259 25.55 -28.97 11.50
N LYS A 260 24.92 -28.07 12.26
CA LYS A 260 24.32 -28.36 13.58
C LYS A 260 22.99 -27.60 13.71
N GLY A 261 21.92 -28.27 14.12
CA GLY A 261 20.62 -27.63 14.35
C GLY A 261 19.82 -27.46 13.06
N LEU A 262 19.67 -26.23 12.57
CA LEU A 262 18.91 -25.88 11.35
C LEU A 262 19.67 -26.25 10.06
N ILE A 263 19.91 -27.54 9.84
CA ILE A 263 20.81 -28.06 8.79
C ILE A 263 20.33 -27.80 7.35
N SER A 264 19.05 -27.50 7.16
CA SER A 264 18.45 -27.20 5.84
C SER A 264 18.47 -25.71 5.48
N ASN A 265 18.96 -24.83 6.38
CA ASN A 265 18.94 -23.39 6.19
C ASN A 265 20.15 -22.91 5.36
N LEU A 266 20.12 -23.14 4.05
CA LEU A 266 21.21 -22.83 3.14
C LEU A 266 21.29 -21.34 2.82
N PHE A 267 22.50 -20.81 2.67
CA PHE A 267 22.72 -19.41 2.27
C PHE A 267 23.66 -19.31 1.09
N TYR A 268 23.37 -18.44 0.14
CA TYR A 268 24.33 -18.00 -0.86
C TYR A 268 24.89 -16.64 -0.45
N LEU A 269 26.21 -16.49 -0.49
CA LEU A 269 26.90 -15.21 -0.26
C LEU A 269 27.91 -14.95 -1.37
N ASP A 270 28.03 -13.68 -1.78
CA ASP A 270 29.01 -13.18 -2.76
C ASP A 270 29.84 -11.99 -2.21
N LYS A 271 29.81 -11.79 -0.90
CA LYS A 271 30.52 -10.74 -0.16
C LYS A 271 31.34 -11.35 0.98
N PRO A 272 32.33 -10.62 1.55
CA PRO A 272 33.07 -11.06 2.73
C PRO A 272 32.16 -11.41 3.90
N PHE A 273 32.46 -12.53 4.57
CA PHE A 273 31.77 -12.97 5.78
C PHE A 273 32.73 -13.70 6.72
N TRP A 274 32.34 -13.86 7.98
CA TRP A 274 32.96 -14.77 8.93
C TRP A 274 31.95 -15.86 9.31
N ASN A 275 32.33 -17.13 9.28
CA ASN A 275 31.46 -18.22 9.72
C ASN A 275 31.96 -18.88 11.00
N VAL A 276 31.03 -19.28 11.87
CA VAL A 276 31.34 -20.01 13.11
C VAL A 276 31.33 -21.53 12.91
N ASP A 277 31.75 -22.29 13.93
CA ASP A 277 31.89 -23.77 13.87
C ASP A 277 30.59 -24.53 13.56
N THR A 278 29.44 -23.85 13.58
CA THR A 278 28.12 -24.45 13.33
C THR A 278 27.72 -24.48 11.85
N ILE A 279 28.48 -23.83 10.96
CA ILE A 279 28.17 -23.74 9.53
C ILE A 279 29.44 -23.84 8.68
N TYR A 280 29.40 -24.59 7.57
CA TYR A 280 30.49 -24.64 6.61
C TYR A 280 30.35 -23.53 5.56
N TYR A 281 31.48 -23.05 5.02
CA TYR A 281 31.50 -22.42 3.71
C TYR A 281 32.11 -23.35 2.67
N THR A 282 31.88 -23.04 1.38
CA THR A 282 32.33 -23.84 0.26
C THR A 282 33.29 -23.04 -0.63
N GLU A 283 34.46 -23.62 -0.91
CA GLU A 283 35.32 -23.18 -2.01
C GLU A 283 34.92 -23.99 -3.25
N ILE A 284 34.18 -23.36 -4.17
CA ILE A 284 33.59 -24.02 -5.35
C ILE A 284 34.53 -23.91 -6.54
N ASP A 285 34.69 -24.99 -7.30
CA ASP A 285 35.36 -24.97 -8.62
C ASP A 285 34.41 -24.37 -9.68
N ASP A 286 34.53 -23.06 -9.86
CA ASP A 286 33.73 -22.24 -10.76
C ASP A 286 33.91 -22.58 -12.25
N SER A 287 34.98 -23.32 -12.60
CA SER A 287 35.18 -23.83 -13.96
C SER A 287 34.19 -24.95 -14.32
N GLN A 288 33.57 -25.59 -13.32
CA GLN A 288 32.67 -26.71 -13.48
C GLN A 288 31.25 -26.40 -12.97
N MET A 289 31.13 -25.61 -11.90
CA MET A 289 29.88 -25.41 -11.19
C MET A 289 29.67 -23.95 -10.82
N MET A 290 28.58 -23.37 -11.30
CA MET A 290 28.16 -22.02 -10.90
C MET A 290 27.69 -22.04 -9.43
N PRO A 291 28.22 -21.17 -8.56
CA PRO A 291 27.82 -21.13 -7.15
C PRO A 291 26.32 -20.93 -6.90
N ARG A 292 25.64 -20.12 -7.73
CA ARG A 292 24.18 -19.95 -7.69
C ARG A 292 23.42 -21.20 -8.11
N TYR A 293 23.92 -21.93 -9.11
CA TYR A 293 23.33 -23.20 -9.52
C TYR A 293 23.43 -24.23 -8.39
N PHE A 294 24.61 -24.30 -7.76
CA PHE A 294 24.84 -25.17 -6.62
C PHE A 294 23.89 -24.85 -5.45
N TYR A 295 23.70 -23.57 -5.13
CA TYR A 295 22.72 -23.14 -4.13
C TYR A 295 21.33 -23.69 -4.43
N HIS A 296 20.82 -23.44 -5.64
CA HIS A 296 19.49 -23.88 -6.06
C HIS A 296 19.35 -25.40 -6.03
N TYR A 297 20.34 -26.14 -6.54
CA TYR A 297 20.32 -27.60 -6.49
C TYR A 297 20.34 -28.14 -5.06
N LEU A 298 21.17 -27.58 -4.19
CA LEU A 298 21.26 -28.08 -2.82
C LEU A 298 19.94 -27.87 -2.03
N THR A 299 19.11 -26.88 -2.41
CA THR A 299 17.78 -26.69 -1.82
C THR A 299 16.77 -27.80 -2.17
N THR A 300 17.04 -28.60 -3.21
CA THR A 300 16.21 -29.77 -3.55
C THR A 300 16.67 -31.04 -2.85
N VAL A 301 17.83 -31.03 -2.20
CA VAL A 301 18.37 -32.19 -1.47
C VAL A 301 17.77 -32.23 -0.07
N ASP A 302 17.20 -33.37 0.31
CA ASP A 302 16.69 -33.60 1.68
C ASP A 302 17.86 -33.83 2.65
N LEU A 303 18.47 -32.73 3.09
CA LEU A 303 19.59 -32.74 4.02
C LEU A 303 19.22 -33.30 5.40
N GLU A 304 17.94 -33.24 5.79
CA GLU A 304 17.48 -33.77 7.08
C GLU A 304 17.59 -35.29 7.14
N ARG A 305 17.28 -35.98 6.04
CA ARG A 305 17.49 -37.43 5.92
C ARG A 305 18.94 -37.85 6.03
N LEU A 306 19.89 -36.95 5.77
CA LEU A 306 21.32 -37.20 5.86
C LEU A 306 21.88 -36.95 7.28
N SER A 307 21.04 -36.47 8.21
CA SER A 307 21.43 -36.19 9.59
C SER A 307 21.84 -37.44 10.36
N THR A 308 22.94 -37.36 11.11
CA THR A 308 23.43 -38.46 11.95
C THR A 308 22.87 -38.45 13.38
N ASN A 309 22.05 -37.46 13.75
CA ASN A 309 21.52 -37.35 15.11
C ASN A 309 20.07 -36.82 15.10
N PRO A 310 19.10 -37.60 15.62
CA PRO A 310 17.68 -37.24 15.60
C PRO A 310 17.30 -36.17 16.65
N THR A 311 18.09 -35.97 17.71
CA THR A 311 17.79 -34.98 18.77
C THR A 311 18.36 -33.61 18.46
N ARG A 312 19.51 -33.55 17.78
CA ARG A 312 20.10 -32.31 17.25
C ARG A 312 20.67 -32.62 15.86
N PRO A 313 19.99 -32.21 14.77
CA PRO A 313 20.43 -32.57 13.43
C PRO A 313 21.87 -32.14 13.17
N SER A 314 22.65 -33.02 12.53
CA SER A 314 24.09 -32.82 12.36
C SER A 314 24.59 -33.42 11.05
N LEU A 315 25.34 -32.62 10.29
CA LEU A 315 25.97 -33.01 9.03
C LEU A 315 27.50 -33.01 9.16
N THR A 316 28.14 -34.08 8.70
CA THR A 316 29.60 -34.17 8.63
C THR A 316 30.08 -33.90 7.21
N GLN A 317 31.32 -33.43 7.05
CA GLN A 317 31.92 -33.23 5.73
C GLN A 317 31.89 -34.55 4.92
N ALA A 318 32.25 -35.68 5.54
CA ALA A 318 32.23 -36.99 4.88
C ALA A 318 30.86 -37.44 4.35
N ILE A 319 29.76 -36.89 4.87
CA ILE A 319 28.41 -37.13 4.37
C ILE A 319 28.11 -36.17 3.21
N LEU A 320 28.37 -34.88 3.41
CA LEU A 320 28.16 -33.86 2.40
C LEU A 320 28.99 -34.11 1.14
N ASP A 321 30.25 -34.52 1.29
CA ASP A 321 31.18 -34.81 0.20
C ASP A 321 30.66 -35.90 -0.75
N LYS A 322 29.75 -36.77 -0.29
CA LYS A 322 29.15 -37.86 -1.07
C LYS A 322 27.87 -37.46 -1.81
N ILE A 323 27.35 -36.25 -1.60
CA ILE A 323 26.17 -35.77 -2.32
C ILE A 323 26.55 -35.73 -3.81
N GLU A 324 25.77 -36.41 -4.65
CA GLU A 324 25.95 -36.37 -6.08
C GLU A 324 25.35 -35.08 -6.64
N ILE A 325 26.15 -34.36 -7.42
CA ILE A 325 25.81 -33.10 -8.04
C ILE A 325 25.74 -33.31 -9.56
N PRO A 326 24.61 -32.98 -10.20
CA PRO A 326 24.49 -32.98 -11.65
C PRO A 326 25.18 -31.73 -12.20
N LEU A 327 26.01 -31.90 -13.21
CA LEU A 327 26.81 -30.85 -13.83
C LEU A 327 26.52 -30.82 -15.33
N PRO A 328 25.41 -30.18 -15.74
CA PRO A 328 25.25 -29.77 -17.13
C PRO A 328 26.27 -28.67 -17.48
N SER A 329 26.41 -28.33 -18.76
CA SER A 329 27.32 -27.24 -19.16
C SER A 329 27.00 -25.92 -18.44
N LEU A 330 28.02 -25.07 -18.21
CA LEU A 330 27.87 -23.77 -17.55
C LEU A 330 26.79 -22.89 -18.21
N ALA A 331 26.62 -22.98 -19.53
CA ALA A 331 25.56 -22.26 -20.25
C ALA A 331 24.15 -22.71 -19.83
N ILE A 332 23.95 -24.00 -19.58
CA ILE A 332 22.68 -24.54 -19.09
C ILE A 332 22.48 -24.16 -17.62
N GLN A 333 23.52 -24.29 -16.78
CA GLN A 333 23.48 -23.85 -15.38
C GLN A 333 23.06 -22.37 -15.30
N SER A 334 23.63 -21.51 -16.14
CA SER A 334 23.29 -20.08 -16.20
C SER A 334 21.82 -19.84 -16.57
N ARG A 335 21.27 -20.59 -17.54
CA ARG A 335 19.84 -20.49 -17.90
C ARG A 335 18.93 -20.94 -16.77
N ILE A 336 19.29 -22.01 -16.07
CA ILE A 336 18.54 -22.49 -14.90
C ILE A 336 18.55 -21.40 -13.82
N VAL A 337 19.72 -20.86 -13.48
CA VAL A 337 19.88 -19.79 -12.49
C VAL A 337 19.04 -18.56 -12.87
N GLN A 338 19.10 -18.10 -14.12
CA GLN A 338 18.32 -16.95 -14.56
C GLN A 338 16.81 -17.14 -14.37
N VAL A 339 16.31 -18.35 -14.65
CA VAL A 339 14.88 -18.65 -14.48
C VAL A 339 14.51 -18.69 -12.99
N LEU A 340 15.30 -19.38 -12.16
CA LEU A 340 15.02 -19.52 -10.73
C LEU A 340 15.15 -18.19 -9.99
N ASP A 341 16.20 -17.41 -10.24
CA ASP A 341 16.40 -16.10 -9.61
C ASP A 341 15.28 -15.11 -9.99
N ASN A 342 14.79 -15.16 -11.24
CA ASN A 342 13.65 -14.34 -11.66
C ASN A 342 12.37 -14.72 -10.91
N PHE A 343 12.09 -16.02 -10.72
CA PHE A 343 10.94 -16.44 -9.94
C PHE A 343 11.09 -16.07 -8.45
N ASP A 344 12.27 -16.27 -7.86
CA ASP A 344 12.54 -15.88 -6.47
C ASP A 344 12.35 -14.39 -6.26
N THR A 345 12.80 -13.55 -7.21
CA THR A 345 12.58 -12.10 -7.16
C THR A 345 11.08 -11.78 -7.17
N VAL A 346 10.31 -12.34 -8.09
CA VAL A 346 8.85 -12.11 -8.18
C VAL A 346 8.12 -12.59 -6.92
N CYS A 347 8.49 -13.76 -6.38
CA CYS A 347 7.91 -14.29 -5.16
C CYS A 347 8.27 -13.45 -3.94
N ASN A 348 9.51 -12.94 -3.84
CA ASN A 348 9.93 -12.08 -2.75
C ASN A 348 9.30 -10.69 -2.83
N ASP A 349 9.18 -10.11 -4.02
CA ASP A 349 8.47 -8.85 -4.23
C ASP A 349 7.00 -8.96 -3.81
N LEU A 350 6.34 -10.09 -4.10
CA LEU A 350 4.97 -10.37 -3.63
C LEU A 350 4.92 -10.64 -2.11
N ASN A 351 5.89 -11.37 -1.55
CA ASN A 351 6.01 -11.60 -0.10
C ASN A 351 6.19 -10.28 0.67
N ILE A 352 6.78 -9.26 0.06
CA ILE A 352 6.93 -7.92 0.66
C ILE A 352 5.69 -7.07 0.36
N GLY A 353 5.20 -7.09 -0.88
CA GLY A 353 4.12 -6.25 -1.36
C GLY A 353 2.75 -6.58 -0.77
N LEU A 354 2.40 -7.87 -0.68
CA LEU A 354 1.07 -8.30 -0.24
C LEU A 354 0.83 -8.08 1.25
N PRO A 355 1.74 -8.44 2.17
CA PRO A 355 1.56 -8.12 3.60
C PRO A 355 1.52 -6.61 3.84
N LYS A 356 2.32 -5.83 3.10
CA LYS A 356 2.28 -4.36 3.17
C LYS A 356 0.93 -3.82 2.68
N GLU A 357 0.37 -4.37 1.60
CA GLU A 357 -0.97 -3.99 1.14
C GLU A 357 -2.05 -4.36 2.18
N ILE A 358 -2.00 -5.56 2.77
CA ILE A 358 -2.92 -5.98 3.83
C ILE A 358 -2.82 -5.02 5.04
N GLU A 359 -1.61 -4.71 5.49
CA GLU A 359 -1.37 -3.78 6.61
C GLU A 359 -1.93 -2.38 6.31
N LEU A 360 -1.70 -1.87 5.09
CA LEU A 360 -2.22 -0.57 4.67
C LEU A 360 -3.76 -0.56 4.65
N ARG A 361 -4.40 -1.64 4.19
CA ARG A 361 -5.87 -1.78 4.17
C ARG A 361 -6.45 -1.88 5.58
N GLN A 362 -5.78 -2.58 6.48
CA GLN A 362 -6.17 -2.64 7.90
C GLN A 362 -6.06 -1.27 8.56
N LYS A 363 -4.95 -0.54 8.37
CA LYS A 363 -4.80 0.84 8.88
C LYS A 363 -5.83 1.78 8.29
N GLN A 364 -6.15 1.63 7.00
CA GLN A 364 -7.18 2.40 6.31
C GLN A 364 -8.57 2.13 6.93
N TYR A 365 -8.91 0.86 7.13
CA TYR A 365 -10.14 0.46 7.82
C TYR A 365 -10.21 1.04 9.23
N GLU A 366 -9.14 0.92 10.01
CA GLU A 366 -9.06 1.47 11.36
C GLU A 366 -9.27 2.99 11.39
N PHE A 367 -8.62 3.72 10.48
CA PHE A 367 -8.80 5.16 10.34
C PHE A 367 -10.25 5.55 10.02
N PHE A 368 -10.92 4.84 9.10
CA PHE A 368 -12.31 5.13 8.75
C PHE A 368 -13.29 4.71 9.84
N ARG A 369 -13.05 3.57 10.49
CA ARG A 369 -13.78 3.12 11.67
C ARG A 369 -13.69 4.16 12.79
N ASP A 370 -12.48 4.66 13.05
CA ASP A 370 -12.23 5.69 14.04
C ASP A 370 -13.03 6.95 13.71
N LYS A 371 -12.98 7.45 12.47
CA LYS A 371 -13.74 8.63 12.05
C LYS A 371 -15.26 8.47 12.16
N LEU A 372 -15.81 7.33 11.77
CA LEU A 372 -17.25 7.05 11.83
C LEU A 372 -17.78 6.98 13.26
N LEU A 373 -16.92 6.64 14.23
CA LEU A 373 -17.30 6.38 15.61
C LEU A 373 -16.83 7.45 16.61
N THR A 374 -16.03 8.43 16.17
CA THR A 374 -15.61 9.59 16.98
C THR A 374 -16.37 10.88 16.67
N PHE A 375 -17.16 10.93 15.59
CA PHE A 375 -17.98 12.10 15.20
C PHE A 375 -17.18 13.40 15.02
N THR A 376 -15.90 13.30 14.70
CA THR A 376 -15.00 14.43 14.43
C THR A 376 -14.87 14.64 12.92
N ALA A 377 -15.58 15.65 12.40
CA ALA A 377 -15.60 15.99 10.98
C ALA A 377 -14.27 16.58 10.52
N GLU A 378 -13.48 15.83 9.74
CA GLU A 378 -12.62 16.39 8.70
C GLU A 378 -12.24 15.30 7.67
N GLY A 379 -12.86 15.39 6.49
CA GLY A 379 -12.71 14.46 5.36
C GLY A 379 -11.46 14.71 4.53
N VAL A 380 -10.30 14.81 5.17
CA VAL A 380 -9.00 14.92 4.50
C VAL A 380 -8.38 13.53 4.38
N TYR A 381 -8.08 13.13 3.15
CA TYR A 381 -7.41 11.88 2.81
C TYR A 381 -5.99 12.18 2.32
N THR A 382 -4.97 11.59 2.96
CA THR A 382 -3.55 11.94 2.75
C THR A 382 -2.70 10.80 2.17
N ASP A 383 -3.33 9.69 1.79
CA ASP A 383 -2.61 8.52 1.26
C ASP A 383 -2.41 8.61 -0.27
N SER A 384 -1.17 8.41 -0.70
CA SER A 384 -0.66 8.58 -2.07
C SER A 384 -1.08 7.49 -3.06
N THR A 385 -1.78 6.45 -2.60
CA THR A 385 -2.21 5.32 -3.46
C THR A 385 -3.58 5.53 -4.12
N VAL A 386 -4.36 6.53 -3.69
CA VAL A 386 -5.70 6.81 -4.27
C VAL A 386 -5.66 7.09 -5.77
N GLN A 387 -4.53 7.60 -6.28
CA GLN A 387 -4.37 7.90 -7.70
C GLN A 387 -4.53 6.69 -8.65
N TYR A 388 -4.44 5.44 -8.16
CA TYR A 388 -4.44 4.24 -9.01
C TYR A 388 -5.69 3.36 -8.89
N ARG A 389 -6.64 3.69 -8.00
CA ARG A 389 -7.75 2.78 -7.63
C ARG A 389 -9.12 3.44 -7.74
N GLN A 390 -9.69 3.39 -8.95
CA GLN A 390 -11.01 3.97 -9.27
C GLN A 390 -12.16 3.31 -8.51
N ASP A 391 -12.04 2.01 -8.24
CA ASP A 391 -12.96 1.24 -7.40
C ASP A 391 -13.02 1.76 -5.97
N LEU A 392 -11.87 2.12 -5.39
CA LEU A 392 -11.77 2.73 -4.07
C LEU A 392 -12.36 4.14 -4.06
N ILE A 393 -12.08 4.96 -5.08
CA ILE A 393 -12.67 6.31 -5.21
C ILE A 393 -14.19 6.22 -5.25
N ARG A 394 -14.77 5.31 -6.06
CA ARG A 394 -16.21 5.08 -6.13
C ARG A 394 -16.81 4.68 -4.80
N LEU A 395 -16.17 3.75 -4.09
CA LEU A 395 -16.62 3.32 -2.77
C LEU A 395 -16.58 4.48 -1.77
N LEU A 396 -15.47 5.22 -1.71
CA LEU A 396 -15.30 6.33 -0.79
C LEU A 396 -16.27 7.49 -1.08
N GLN A 397 -16.53 7.78 -2.36
CA GLN A 397 -17.54 8.76 -2.76
C GLN A 397 -18.95 8.35 -2.35
N TRP A 398 -19.27 7.06 -2.51
CA TRP A 398 -20.56 6.51 -2.11
C TRP A 398 -20.74 6.55 -0.58
N VAL A 399 -19.68 6.31 0.21
CA VAL A 399 -19.73 6.30 1.68
C VAL A 399 -19.72 7.71 2.29
N PHE A 400 -18.93 8.65 1.75
CA PHE A 400 -18.65 9.92 2.40
C PHE A 400 -19.13 11.17 1.63
N GLY A 401 -19.68 10.99 0.43
CA GLY A 401 -19.87 12.09 -0.51
C GLY A 401 -18.55 12.53 -1.16
N PRO A 402 -18.45 13.77 -1.70
CA PRO A 402 -17.24 14.22 -2.39
C PRO A 402 -15.99 14.15 -1.51
N ILE A 403 -15.09 13.21 -1.80
CA ILE A 403 -13.82 13.05 -1.10
C ILE A 403 -12.82 14.13 -1.51
N ARG A 404 -11.93 14.52 -0.59
CA ARG A 404 -10.83 15.45 -0.86
C ARG A 404 -9.49 14.80 -0.60
N VAL A 405 -8.58 14.96 -1.54
CA VAL A 405 -7.19 14.46 -1.46
C VAL A 405 -6.22 15.61 -1.60
N SER A 406 -4.98 15.43 -1.12
CA SER A 406 -3.90 16.38 -1.38
C SER A 406 -3.44 16.29 -2.85
N LEU A 407 -3.06 17.40 -3.48
CA LEU A 407 -2.56 17.38 -4.86
C LEU A 407 -1.31 16.49 -4.99
N GLY A 408 -0.43 16.47 -4.00
CA GLY A 408 0.77 15.63 -4.01
C GLY A 408 0.47 14.13 -3.94
N ALA A 409 -0.75 13.72 -3.58
CA ALA A 409 -1.17 12.32 -3.65
C ALA A 409 -1.56 11.88 -5.07
N ILE A 410 -1.84 12.83 -5.98
CA ILE A 410 -2.35 12.55 -7.33
C ILE A 410 -1.56 13.27 -8.44
N CYS A 411 -0.58 14.09 -8.08
CA CYS A 411 0.24 14.87 -9.00
C CYS A 411 1.72 14.80 -8.62
N ASP A 412 2.57 14.63 -9.63
CA ASP A 412 4.01 14.83 -9.53
C ASP A 412 4.39 16.19 -10.11
N PHE A 413 5.03 17.02 -9.29
CA PHE A 413 5.47 18.37 -9.68
C PHE A 413 6.97 18.36 -10.05
N THR A 414 7.28 18.49 -11.32
CA THR A 414 8.67 18.62 -11.81
C THR A 414 8.94 20.05 -12.24
N ARG A 415 9.93 20.73 -11.64
CA ARG A 415 10.33 22.07 -12.08
C ARG A 415 11.01 22.00 -13.45
N GLY A 416 10.62 22.88 -14.36
CA GLY A 416 11.35 23.11 -15.61
C GLY A 416 12.75 23.68 -15.36
N ASN A 417 13.50 23.96 -16.43
CA ASN A 417 14.85 24.50 -16.31
C ASN A 417 15.28 25.27 -17.57
N GLY A 418 16.36 26.05 -17.45
CA GLY A 418 17.27 26.42 -18.55
C GLY A 418 16.78 27.39 -19.63
N LEU A 419 15.51 27.36 -20.02
CA LEU A 419 15.00 28.10 -21.18
C LEU A 419 14.83 29.60 -20.89
N GLN A 420 15.50 30.44 -21.67
CA GLN A 420 15.40 31.90 -21.64
C GLN A 420 14.84 32.43 -22.97
N LYS A 421 14.26 33.64 -22.95
CA LYS A 421 13.70 34.27 -24.17
C LYS A 421 14.71 34.44 -25.31
N LYS A 422 16.00 34.58 -25.00
CA LYS A 422 17.08 34.70 -26.01
C LYS A 422 17.34 33.39 -26.76
N ASP A 423 16.88 32.26 -26.22
CA ASP A 423 17.08 30.94 -26.79
C ASP A 423 15.98 30.58 -27.80
N PHE A 424 15.03 31.49 -28.03
CA PHE A 424 13.97 31.33 -29.01
C PHE A 424 14.49 31.52 -30.43
N ILE A 425 14.06 30.62 -31.31
CA ILE A 425 14.30 30.66 -32.75
C ILE A 425 12.98 30.49 -33.50
N ASP A 426 12.97 30.82 -34.79
CA ASP A 426 11.75 30.81 -35.60
C ASP A 426 11.23 29.40 -35.87
N GLU A 427 12.13 28.43 -36.11
CA GLU A 427 11.81 27.02 -36.35
C GLU A 427 12.79 26.12 -35.60
N GLY A 428 12.29 25.05 -34.95
CA GLY A 428 13.12 24.16 -34.16
C GLY A 428 12.29 23.24 -33.27
N TYR A 429 12.80 22.94 -32.07
CA TYR A 429 12.16 22.03 -31.13
C TYR A 429 11.19 22.78 -30.20
N PRO A 430 9.99 22.24 -29.96
CA PRO A 430 8.88 22.93 -29.33
C PRO A 430 9.12 23.19 -27.84
N VAL A 431 8.83 24.41 -27.38
CA VAL A 431 9.01 24.79 -25.97
C VAL A 431 7.89 25.70 -25.45
N ILE A 432 7.64 25.63 -24.14
CA ILE A 432 6.75 26.54 -23.41
C ILE A 432 7.54 27.28 -22.34
N HIS A 433 7.54 28.62 -22.45
CA HIS A 433 8.09 29.49 -21.43
C HIS A 433 6.98 30.01 -20.50
N TYR A 434 7.25 30.08 -19.19
CA TYR A 434 6.24 30.39 -18.16
C TYR A 434 5.47 31.69 -18.45
N GLY A 435 6.17 32.72 -18.92
CA GLY A 435 5.57 34.01 -19.28
C GLY A 435 4.53 33.94 -20.40
N GLN A 436 4.52 32.88 -21.21
CA GLN A 436 3.54 32.67 -22.28
C GLN A 436 2.25 32.02 -21.76
N ILE A 437 2.33 31.30 -20.63
CA ILE A 437 1.19 30.54 -20.08
C ILE A 437 0.03 31.48 -19.75
N TYR A 438 0.31 32.63 -19.13
CA TYR A 438 -0.71 33.61 -18.74
C TYR A 438 -0.93 34.73 -19.77
N THR A 439 -0.13 34.81 -20.84
CA THR A 439 -0.23 35.89 -21.86
C THR A 439 -0.66 35.42 -23.24
N ARG A 440 -0.42 34.16 -23.60
CA ARG A 440 -0.61 33.64 -24.96
C ARG A 440 -1.37 32.32 -25.02
N TYR A 441 -1.26 31.49 -23.99
CA TYR A 441 -1.95 30.20 -23.94
C TYR A 441 -3.32 30.29 -23.28
N GLY A 442 -4.22 29.42 -23.74
CA GLY A 442 -5.56 29.24 -23.20
C GLY A 442 -5.64 28.08 -22.20
N PHE A 443 -6.81 27.44 -22.14
CA PHE A 443 -7.04 26.29 -21.26
C PHE A 443 -6.19 25.07 -21.63
N SER A 444 -6.11 24.73 -22.92
CA SER A 444 -5.25 23.68 -23.44
C SER A 444 -4.60 24.15 -24.74
N THR A 445 -3.55 23.47 -25.18
CA THR A 445 -2.92 23.73 -26.47
C THR A 445 -2.38 22.46 -27.09
N LYS A 446 -2.46 22.37 -28.42
CA LYS A 446 -1.88 21.27 -29.22
C LYS A 446 -0.54 21.65 -29.84
N ASP A 447 -0.28 22.96 -29.96
CA ASP A 447 0.88 23.51 -30.63
C ASP A 447 1.65 24.45 -29.68
N THR A 448 2.96 24.55 -29.90
CA THR A 448 3.79 25.54 -29.21
C THR A 448 3.95 26.81 -30.06
N ILE A 449 4.19 27.94 -29.40
CA ILE A 449 4.37 29.26 -30.04
C ILE A 449 5.87 29.56 -30.17
N SER A 450 6.73 28.84 -29.45
CA SER A 450 8.16 29.08 -29.42
C SER A 450 8.94 27.80 -29.61
N PHE A 451 10.06 27.96 -30.29
CA PHE A 451 10.98 26.88 -30.62
C PHE A 451 12.37 27.23 -30.11
N THR A 452 13.19 26.20 -29.89
CA THR A 452 14.60 26.35 -29.55
C THR A 452 15.47 25.38 -30.34
N SER A 453 16.78 25.61 -30.33
CA SER A 453 17.74 24.70 -30.97
C SER A 453 17.79 23.35 -30.26
N GLN A 454 18.15 22.29 -31.00
CA GLN A 454 18.33 20.95 -30.44
C GLN A 454 19.23 20.92 -29.19
N THR A 455 20.36 21.65 -29.24
CA THR A 455 21.33 21.70 -28.15
C THR A 455 20.76 22.26 -26.85
N VAL A 456 19.81 23.20 -26.94
CA VAL A 456 19.09 23.72 -25.77
C VAL A 456 18.02 22.72 -25.35
N PHE A 457 17.19 22.27 -26.30
CA PHE A 457 16.08 21.36 -26.06
C PHE A 457 16.48 20.06 -25.34
N ASP A 458 17.61 19.47 -25.71
CA ASP A 458 18.12 18.24 -25.09
C ASP A 458 18.39 18.39 -23.58
N LYS A 459 18.73 19.60 -23.14
CA LYS A 459 19.02 19.91 -21.73
C LYS A 459 17.77 20.30 -20.94
N LEU A 460 16.67 20.59 -21.61
CA LEU A 460 15.42 20.99 -20.97
C LEU A 460 14.71 19.77 -20.37
N LYS A 461 14.05 20.00 -19.24
CA LYS A 461 12.99 19.15 -18.72
C LYS A 461 11.80 19.24 -19.66
N LYS A 462 11.21 18.08 -19.94
CA LYS A 462 10.22 17.92 -20.99
C LYS A 462 8.88 17.49 -20.39
N ALA A 463 7.82 18.17 -20.80
CA ALA A 463 6.45 17.71 -20.57
C ALA A 463 6.06 16.74 -21.69
N LYS A 464 5.34 15.69 -21.32
CA LYS A 464 4.79 14.69 -22.24
C LYS A 464 3.37 15.05 -22.63
N PRO A 465 2.83 14.50 -23.75
CA PRO A 465 1.40 14.59 -24.05
C PRO A 465 0.54 14.30 -22.82
N ASN A 466 -0.48 15.13 -22.60
CA ASN A 466 -1.40 15.13 -21.46
C ASN A 466 -0.85 15.67 -20.12
N ASP A 467 0.43 16.07 -20.04
CA ASP A 467 0.94 16.80 -18.86
C ASP A 467 0.38 18.23 -18.81
N ILE A 468 0.36 18.81 -17.61
CA ILE A 468 -0.05 20.20 -17.39
C ILE A 468 1.19 21.07 -17.15
N VAL A 469 1.31 22.20 -17.84
CA VAL A 469 2.39 23.17 -17.62
C VAL A 469 1.84 24.36 -16.85
N MET A 470 2.37 24.62 -15.66
CA MET A 470 1.88 25.64 -14.74
C MET A 470 2.93 26.72 -14.46
N ALA A 471 2.56 28.00 -14.61
CA ALA A 471 3.42 29.12 -14.25
C ALA A 471 3.56 29.24 -12.73
N THR A 472 4.80 29.29 -12.23
CA THR A 472 5.08 29.36 -10.78
C THR A 472 5.40 30.75 -10.31
N THR A 473 5.68 31.66 -11.24
CA THR A 473 6.03 33.05 -10.96
C THR A 473 5.28 34.02 -11.88
N SER A 474 4.89 35.16 -11.34
CA SER A 474 4.31 36.29 -12.08
C SER A 474 4.48 37.60 -11.29
N GLU A 475 4.06 38.73 -11.87
CA GLU A 475 4.02 40.05 -11.25
C GLU A 475 2.80 40.25 -10.34
N ASN A 476 1.77 39.41 -10.47
CA ASN A 476 0.55 39.46 -9.67
C ASN A 476 0.14 38.07 -9.18
N VAL A 477 -0.74 38.04 -8.16
CA VAL A 477 -1.23 36.79 -7.56
C VAL A 477 -2.13 36.02 -8.52
N GLU A 478 -2.90 36.69 -9.38
CA GLU A 478 -3.86 36.06 -10.29
C GLU A 478 -3.18 35.14 -11.32
N ASP A 479 -2.04 35.57 -11.86
CA ASP A 479 -1.31 34.86 -12.90
C ASP A 479 -0.44 33.72 -12.37
N VAL A 480 0.00 33.78 -11.11
CA VAL A 480 0.70 32.67 -10.47
C VAL A 480 -0.24 31.47 -10.36
N GLY A 481 0.23 30.29 -10.76
CA GLY A 481 -0.58 29.06 -10.76
C GLY A 481 -1.49 28.91 -11.99
N LYS A 482 -1.46 29.83 -12.96
CA LYS A 482 -2.11 29.62 -14.26
C LYS A 482 -1.44 28.46 -14.99
N ALA A 483 -2.25 27.63 -15.64
CA ALA A 483 -1.80 26.39 -16.22
C ALA A 483 -2.45 26.12 -17.59
N VAL A 484 -1.74 25.35 -18.41
CA VAL A 484 -2.16 24.90 -19.74
C VAL A 484 -1.99 23.38 -19.82
N VAL A 485 -3.02 22.68 -20.32
CA VAL A 485 -2.91 21.24 -20.62
C VAL A 485 -2.23 21.08 -21.98
N TRP A 486 -1.18 20.27 -22.05
CA TRP A 486 -0.51 19.94 -23.29
C TRP A 486 -1.23 18.78 -24.00
N GLU A 487 -1.89 19.06 -25.12
CA GLU A 487 -2.67 18.11 -25.91
C GLU A 487 -1.99 17.77 -27.26
N GLY A 488 -0.74 18.19 -27.44
CA GLY A 488 0.06 17.82 -28.60
C GLY A 488 0.57 16.38 -28.53
N THR A 489 1.21 15.93 -29.62
CA THR A 489 1.65 14.53 -29.78
C THR A 489 3.12 14.29 -29.40
N GLU A 490 3.88 15.35 -29.23
CA GLU A 490 5.33 15.31 -28.97
C GLU A 490 5.70 15.83 -27.57
N GLU A 491 6.93 15.58 -27.13
CA GLU A 491 7.45 16.17 -25.90
C GLU A 491 7.83 17.64 -26.12
N ILE A 492 7.62 18.48 -25.10
CA ILE A 492 7.94 19.91 -25.17
C ILE A 492 8.86 20.33 -24.04
N GLY A 493 9.82 21.21 -24.33
CA GLY A 493 10.73 21.73 -23.30
C GLY A 493 10.07 22.82 -22.47
N VAL A 494 10.31 22.83 -21.15
CA VAL A 494 9.63 23.75 -20.22
C VAL A 494 10.63 24.60 -19.42
N SER A 495 10.37 25.92 -19.36
CA SER A 495 11.24 26.89 -18.66
C SER A 495 11.29 26.72 -17.14
N GLY A 496 12.35 27.29 -16.53
CA GLY A 496 12.64 27.18 -15.09
C GLY A 496 11.56 27.67 -14.12
N ASP A 497 10.77 28.66 -14.51
CA ASP A 497 9.72 29.23 -13.66
C ASP A 497 8.32 28.68 -14.01
N ALA A 498 8.29 27.45 -14.50
CA ALA A 498 7.09 26.64 -14.66
C ALA A 498 7.28 25.24 -14.00
N TYR A 499 6.19 24.65 -13.53
CA TYR A 499 6.12 23.24 -13.19
C TYR A 499 5.49 22.45 -14.34
N ILE A 500 6.02 21.26 -14.58
CA ILE A 500 5.37 20.17 -15.28
C ILE A 500 4.63 19.37 -14.22
N VAL A 501 3.31 19.29 -14.33
CA VAL A 501 2.44 18.56 -13.41
C VAL A 501 1.95 17.32 -14.13
N GLN A 502 2.42 16.16 -13.66
CA GLN A 502 2.05 14.86 -14.21
C GLN A 502 1.00 14.22 -13.31
N THR A 503 0.01 13.55 -13.88
CA THR A 503 -1.07 12.92 -13.11
C THR A 503 -1.63 11.70 -13.82
N SER A 504 -2.11 10.72 -13.07
CA SER A 504 -2.94 9.61 -13.59
C SER A 504 -4.43 9.98 -13.70
N GLN A 505 -4.83 11.17 -13.24
CA GLN A 505 -6.20 11.68 -13.30
C GLN A 505 -6.48 12.44 -14.60
N ASN A 506 -7.71 12.93 -14.78
CA ASN A 506 -8.04 13.73 -15.96
C ASN A 506 -7.37 15.12 -15.89
N ALA A 507 -6.42 15.38 -16.78
CA ALA A 507 -5.64 16.62 -16.79
C ALA A 507 -6.50 17.88 -16.99
N ARG A 508 -7.55 17.80 -17.82
CA ARG A 508 -8.51 18.90 -18.01
C ARG A 508 -9.29 19.16 -16.73
N TYR A 509 -9.74 18.13 -16.03
CA TYR A 509 -10.41 18.27 -14.72
C TYR A 509 -9.53 19.02 -13.72
N LEU A 510 -8.26 18.63 -13.60
CA LEU A 510 -7.29 19.33 -12.74
C LEU A 510 -7.11 20.79 -13.16
N ASN A 511 -7.00 21.06 -14.46
CA ASN A 511 -6.85 22.44 -14.94
C ASN A 511 -8.08 23.31 -14.66
N TYR A 512 -9.30 22.74 -14.71
CA TYR A 512 -10.50 23.42 -14.23
C TYR A 512 -10.46 23.66 -12.72
N PHE A 513 -9.99 22.70 -11.93
CA PHE A 513 -9.81 22.89 -10.49
C PHE A 513 -8.80 24.00 -10.19
N PHE A 514 -7.69 24.11 -10.91
CA PHE A 514 -6.71 25.19 -10.74
C PHE A 514 -7.31 26.58 -11.01
N LYS A 515 -8.40 26.67 -11.77
CA LYS A 515 -9.15 27.93 -11.98
C LYS A 515 -10.26 28.17 -10.95
N SER A 516 -10.58 27.17 -10.13
CA SER A 516 -11.69 27.22 -9.18
C SER A 516 -11.36 28.05 -7.93
N VAL A 517 -12.40 28.63 -7.31
CA VAL A 517 -12.28 29.38 -6.05
C VAL A 517 -11.57 28.58 -4.95
N PRO A 518 -11.88 27.28 -4.70
CA PRO A 518 -11.18 26.49 -3.69
C PRO A 518 -9.66 26.39 -3.88
N PHE A 519 -9.17 26.30 -5.12
CA PHE A 519 -7.74 26.32 -5.38
C PHE A 519 -7.16 27.71 -5.15
N GLN A 520 -7.79 28.75 -5.71
CA GLN A 520 -7.32 30.13 -5.59
C GLN A 520 -7.22 30.58 -4.12
N SER A 521 -8.20 30.24 -3.28
CA SER A 521 -8.17 30.55 -1.85
C SER A 521 -7.06 29.80 -1.08
N GLN A 522 -6.65 28.61 -1.51
CA GLN A 522 -5.52 27.89 -0.93
C GLN A 522 -4.19 28.49 -1.39
N LYS A 523 -4.11 28.83 -2.68
CA LYS A 523 -2.97 29.47 -3.34
C LYS A 523 -2.62 30.82 -2.69
N GLU A 524 -3.60 31.70 -2.54
CA GLU A 524 -3.43 33.05 -1.98
C GLU A 524 -2.80 33.05 -0.58
N LYS A 525 -3.04 32.00 0.23
CA LYS A 525 -2.45 31.86 1.57
C LYS A 525 -0.98 31.46 1.56
N LYS A 526 -0.47 31.00 0.42
CA LYS A 526 0.86 30.36 0.29
C LYS A 526 1.78 31.04 -0.71
N VAL A 527 1.27 31.96 -1.53
CA VAL A 527 2.11 32.77 -2.40
C VAL A 527 3.07 33.65 -1.59
N THR A 528 4.25 33.88 -2.15
CA THR A 528 5.31 34.67 -1.52
C THR A 528 5.88 35.70 -2.49
N GLY A 529 6.49 36.76 -1.97
CA GLY A 529 7.11 37.84 -2.77
C GLY A 529 6.23 39.09 -2.90
N THR A 530 6.86 40.22 -3.25
CA THR A 530 6.19 41.54 -3.33
C THR A 530 6.19 42.13 -4.74
N LYS A 531 7.31 42.03 -5.47
CA LYS A 531 7.42 42.45 -6.88
C LYS A 531 7.28 41.30 -7.87
N VAL A 532 7.72 40.12 -7.45
CA VAL A 532 7.57 38.87 -8.20
C VAL A 532 6.94 37.88 -7.24
N ILE A 533 5.69 37.53 -7.50
CA ILE A 533 4.91 36.58 -6.72
C ILE A 533 5.30 35.17 -7.15
N ARG A 534 5.41 34.25 -6.19
CA ARG A 534 5.82 32.86 -6.43
C ARG A 534 5.00 31.87 -5.62
N ILE A 535 4.85 30.65 -6.14
CA ILE A 535 4.32 29.50 -5.40
C ILE A 535 5.26 28.28 -5.46
N ASN A 536 5.42 27.58 -4.34
CA ASN A 536 6.28 26.41 -4.21
C ASN A 536 5.49 25.10 -4.40
N ALA A 537 6.10 24.11 -5.07
CA ALA A 537 5.54 22.77 -5.20
C ALA A 537 5.19 22.14 -3.85
N LYS A 538 6.06 22.26 -2.84
CA LYS A 538 5.80 21.70 -1.49
C LYS A 538 4.54 22.25 -0.83
N ASP A 539 4.20 23.52 -1.10
CA ASP A 539 2.95 24.09 -0.60
C ASP A 539 1.75 23.58 -1.40
N MET A 540 1.88 23.51 -2.74
CA MET A 540 0.81 23.03 -3.63
C MET A 540 0.49 21.55 -3.42
N GLU A 541 1.49 20.72 -3.14
CA GLU A 541 1.33 19.30 -2.82
C GLU A 541 0.34 19.08 -1.67
N ASN A 542 0.20 20.07 -0.77
CA ASN A 542 -0.71 20.02 0.37
C ASN A 542 -2.11 20.58 0.09
N PHE A 543 -2.39 21.10 -1.11
CA PHE A 543 -3.71 21.64 -1.43
C PHE A 543 -4.73 20.53 -1.62
N LEU A 544 -5.93 20.74 -1.11
CA LEU A 544 -7.00 19.77 -1.16
C LEU A 544 -7.88 19.98 -2.40
N ILE A 545 -8.03 18.90 -3.18
CA ILE A 545 -8.88 18.83 -4.38
C ILE A 545 -9.99 17.80 -4.16
N PRO A 546 -11.26 18.09 -4.53
CA PRO A 546 -12.29 17.08 -4.63
C PRO A 546 -11.93 16.06 -5.72
N LEU A 547 -11.96 14.76 -5.41
CA LEU A 547 -11.57 13.73 -6.37
C LEU A 547 -12.73 12.77 -6.66
N PRO A 548 -13.51 13.01 -7.73
CA PRO A 548 -14.43 12.03 -8.23
C PRO A 548 -13.75 10.95 -9.07
N ASP A 549 -14.43 9.86 -9.39
CA ASP A 549 -13.89 8.85 -10.30
C ASP A 549 -13.65 9.41 -11.71
N LEU A 550 -12.82 8.75 -12.52
CA LEU A 550 -12.43 9.22 -13.86
C LEU A 550 -13.63 9.43 -14.81
N GLU A 551 -14.68 8.63 -14.67
CA GLU A 551 -15.88 8.74 -15.48
C GLU A 551 -16.63 10.04 -15.15
N GLN A 552 -16.83 10.32 -13.87
CA GLN A 552 -17.42 11.56 -13.38
C GLN A 552 -16.53 12.77 -13.68
N GLN A 553 -15.20 12.65 -13.54
CA GLN A 553 -14.26 13.69 -13.95
C GLN A 553 -14.48 14.04 -15.43
N GLN A 554 -14.57 13.04 -16.31
CA GLN A 554 -14.82 13.25 -17.73
C GLN A 554 -16.20 13.88 -18.00
N GLN A 555 -17.24 13.46 -17.27
CA GLN A 555 -18.56 14.08 -17.38
C GLN A 555 -18.54 15.55 -16.98
N ILE A 556 -17.86 15.90 -15.88
CA ILE A 556 -17.65 17.28 -15.43
C ILE A 556 -16.92 18.07 -16.51
N VAL A 557 -15.82 17.53 -17.06
CA VAL A 557 -15.06 18.17 -18.14
C VAL A 557 -15.93 18.40 -19.37
N ASN A 558 -16.72 17.43 -19.81
CA ASN A 558 -17.61 17.58 -20.97
C ASN A 558 -18.65 18.70 -20.75
N ILE A 559 -19.19 18.82 -19.53
CA ILE A 559 -20.13 19.89 -19.18
C ILE A 559 -19.43 21.24 -19.19
N LEU A 560 -18.27 21.36 -18.53
CA LEU A 560 -17.51 22.61 -18.44
C LEU A 560 -16.99 23.06 -19.81
N ASP A 561 -16.50 22.15 -20.64
CA ASP A 561 -16.06 22.43 -22.02
C ASP A 561 -17.22 22.93 -22.88
N LYS A 562 -18.42 22.35 -22.71
CA LYS A 562 -19.63 22.82 -23.39
C LYS A 562 -20.00 24.23 -22.94
N PHE A 563 -19.89 24.54 -21.65
CA PHE A 563 -20.13 25.89 -21.15
C PHE A 563 -19.08 26.88 -21.68
N ASP A 564 -17.80 26.52 -21.66
CA ASP A 564 -16.71 27.36 -22.16
C ASP A 564 -16.84 27.65 -23.67
N THR A 565 -17.28 26.65 -24.44
CA THR A 565 -17.59 26.81 -25.86
C THR A 565 -18.77 27.77 -26.06
N LEU A 566 -19.88 27.57 -25.33
CA LEU A 566 -21.07 28.41 -25.43
C LEU A 566 -20.81 29.85 -25.00
N THR A 567 -20.04 30.07 -23.93
CA THR A 567 -19.67 31.41 -23.46
C THR A 567 -18.71 32.09 -24.43
N SER A 568 -17.72 31.36 -24.97
CA SER A 568 -16.81 31.88 -26.00
C SER A 568 -17.54 32.26 -27.29
N ASP A 569 -18.49 31.44 -27.73
CA ASP A 569 -19.35 31.70 -28.90
C ASP A 569 -20.27 32.91 -28.66
N LEU A 570 -20.82 33.07 -27.45
CA LEU A 570 -21.62 34.24 -27.07
C LEU A 570 -20.76 35.53 -27.00
N ILE A 571 -19.55 35.45 -26.45
CA ILE A 571 -18.62 36.58 -26.35
C ILE A 571 -18.13 37.01 -27.75
N GLN A 572 -17.92 36.06 -28.67
CA GLN A 572 -17.59 36.35 -30.07
C GLN A 572 -18.82 36.77 -30.91
N GLY A 573 -20.01 36.25 -30.57
CA GLY A 573 -21.26 36.49 -31.29
C GLY A 573 -21.88 37.85 -31.00
N LEU A 574 -21.85 38.34 -29.76
CA LEU A 574 -22.43 39.63 -29.38
C LEU A 574 -21.89 40.82 -30.20
N PRO A 575 -20.56 40.99 -30.38
CA PRO A 575 -20.01 42.07 -31.18
C PRO A 575 -20.47 42.00 -32.64
N LYS A 576 -20.54 40.79 -33.21
CA LYS A 576 -20.93 40.53 -34.59
C LYS A 576 -22.43 40.76 -34.82
N GLU A 577 -23.26 40.40 -33.84
CA GLU A 577 -24.70 40.65 -33.85
C GLU A 577 -25.01 42.14 -33.66
N ILE A 578 -24.29 42.85 -32.77
CA ILE A 578 -24.40 44.31 -32.63
C ILE A 578 -24.00 45.02 -33.93
N GLU A 579 -22.93 44.56 -34.61
CA GLU A 579 -22.51 45.11 -35.90
C GLU A 579 -23.56 44.88 -36.99
N LEU A 580 -24.12 43.66 -37.07
CA LEU A 580 -25.21 43.33 -38.01
C LEU A 580 -26.46 44.16 -37.74
N ARG A 581 -26.87 44.32 -36.46
CA ARG A 581 -28.01 45.16 -36.07
C ARG A 581 -27.77 46.64 -36.36
N ARG A 582 -26.53 47.14 -36.19
CA ARG A 582 -26.14 48.50 -36.62
C ARG A 582 -26.26 48.69 -38.12
N LYS A 583 -25.70 47.78 -38.93
CA LYS A 583 -25.82 47.84 -40.40
C LYS A 583 -27.26 47.78 -40.86
N GLN A 584 -28.08 46.94 -40.20
CA GLN A 584 -29.50 46.82 -40.49
C GLN A 584 -30.27 48.10 -40.12
N TYR A 585 -29.97 48.69 -38.96
CA TYR A 585 -30.51 49.98 -38.55
C TYR A 585 -30.10 51.11 -39.49
N GLU A 586 -28.82 51.19 -39.89
CA GLU A 586 -28.31 52.18 -40.84
C GLU A 586 -28.99 52.03 -42.21
N TYR A 587 -29.13 50.81 -42.72
CA TYR A 587 -29.85 50.53 -43.95
C TYR A 587 -31.31 50.99 -43.89
N PHE A 588 -32.04 50.66 -42.81
CA PHE A 588 -33.44 51.09 -42.67
C PHE A 588 -33.58 52.60 -42.42
N ARG A 589 -32.67 53.21 -41.65
CA ARG A 589 -32.59 54.65 -41.44
C ARG A 589 -32.37 55.40 -42.76
N ASP A 590 -31.42 54.95 -43.58
CA ASP A 590 -31.07 55.60 -44.84
C ASP A 590 -32.17 55.38 -45.90
N LYS A 591 -32.86 54.23 -45.87
CA LYS A 591 -34.01 53.94 -46.74
C LYS A 591 -35.30 54.69 -46.35
N LEU A 592 -35.44 55.10 -45.09
CA LEU A 592 -36.55 55.92 -44.58
C LEU A 592 -36.31 57.43 -44.72
N LEU A 593 -35.06 57.85 -44.94
CA LEU A 593 -34.65 59.26 -45.09
C LEU A 593 -34.32 59.65 -46.54
N GLN A 594 -34.45 58.73 -47.50
CA GLN A 594 -34.53 59.03 -48.92
C GLN A 594 -36.01 59.12 -49.30
N PHE A 595 -36.50 60.34 -49.46
CA PHE A 595 -37.86 60.64 -49.93
C PHE A 595 -38.05 60.23 -51.39
#